data_AF-A0A8N4I5M2-F1
#
_entry.id   AF-A0A8N4I5M2-F1
#
_cell.length_a   1.000
_cell.length_b   1.000
_cell.length_c   1.000
_cell.angle_alpha   90.00
_cell.angle_beta   90.00
_cell.angle_gamma   90.00
#
_symmetry.space_group_name_H-M   'P 1'
#
loop_
_entity.id
_entity.type
_entity.pdbx_description
1 polymer ?
#
loop_
_entity_poly.entity_id
_entity_poly.type
_entity_poly.pdbx_seq_one_letter_code
_entity_poly.pdbx_strand_id
1 'polypeptide(L)'
;MALQLSSAGFCLFRGRRALTTRAVASENVTTLKEEDKVKLGGSDVKVSRLGIGAWSWGDTSYWNNSGWDDRTLKAAKAAFDASIDGGITFFDTAEVYGAAFTGAVNSETLLGSFIKERQQKESVEVAVATKFAALPWRFGRGSVLSALKSSLFRLGLSSVDLYQLHWPGIWGNEGYIDGLGDAIEQGLVKAVGVSNYSEKRLRGAYNQLKKRGIPLASNQVNYSLIYRNPERNGVKAACDELGITLIAYSPIAQGVLTGKYTPENPPTGPRGRIYTPEVLKELQPLLTRIKEIGQGYGKSPTQEASHNIKNFLSKTSFLFFVYLFFI
;
A
#
# COMPACT_ATOMS: atom_id res chain seq x y z
N MET A 1 9.61 66.15 34.82
CA MET A 1 10.03 65.25 33.73
C MET A 1 8.81 64.46 33.27
N ALA A 2 8.21 64.87 32.15
CA ALA A 2 7.33 64.13 31.24
C ALA A 2 6.37 65.11 30.55
N LEU A 3 6.59 65.28 29.24
CA LEU A 3 5.79 66.06 28.30
C LEU A 3 4.48 65.34 27.94
N GLN A 4 3.49 66.15 27.57
CA GLN A 4 2.34 65.76 26.74
C GLN A 4 2.78 65.32 25.33
N LEU A 5 1.98 64.46 24.67
CA LEU A 5 1.33 64.74 23.38
C LEU A 5 0.41 63.59 22.93
N SER A 6 -0.71 63.98 22.34
CA SER A 6 -1.77 63.17 21.74
C SER A 6 -1.38 62.53 20.40
N SER A 7 -1.99 61.41 20.02
CA SER A 7 -2.72 61.28 18.73
C SER A 7 -3.38 59.90 18.60
N ALA A 8 -4.48 59.88 17.86
CA ALA A 8 -5.34 58.74 17.57
C ALA A 8 -4.69 57.71 16.63
N GLY A 9 -5.06 56.44 16.80
CA GLY A 9 -4.72 55.36 15.88
C GLY A 9 -5.72 54.20 15.97
N PHE A 10 -6.72 54.21 15.10
CA PHE A 10 -7.52 53.04 14.75
C PHE A 10 -6.61 51.98 14.10
N CYS A 11 -6.55 50.75 14.61
CA CYS A 11 -6.27 49.57 13.78
C CYS A 11 -6.54 48.24 14.53
N LEU A 12 -7.72 47.67 14.24
CA LEU A 12 -8.04 46.26 14.02
C LEU A 12 -7.20 45.18 14.74
N PHE A 13 -7.83 44.54 15.73
CA PHE A 13 -7.54 43.16 16.11
C PHE A 13 -7.67 42.23 14.88
N ARG A 14 -6.55 41.76 14.33
CA ARG A 14 -6.53 40.59 13.44
C ARG A 14 -5.97 39.40 14.21
N GLY A 15 -6.89 38.64 14.82
CA GLY A 15 -6.57 37.29 15.26
C GLY A 15 -6.12 36.45 14.06
N ARG A 16 -4.90 35.92 14.11
CA ARG A 16 -4.45 34.89 13.17
C ARG A 16 -5.27 33.62 13.42
N ARG A 17 -6.38 33.45 12.71
CA ARG A 17 -6.98 32.12 12.53
C ARG A 17 -5.96 31.27 11.78
N ALA A 18 -5.42 30.26 12.45
CA ALA A 18 -4.76 29.16 11.78
C ALA A 18 -5.76 28.54 10.81
N LEU A 19 -5.47 28.62 9.51
CA LEU A 19 -6.19 27.87 8.48
C LEU A 19 -5.89 26.40 8.71
N THR A 20 -6.79 25.72 9.41
CA THR A 20 -6.84 24.26 9.45
C THR A 20 -7.28 23.82 8.06
N THR A 21 -6.34 23.31 7.28
CA THR A 21 -6.64 22.64 6.01
C THR A 21 -7.38 21.34 6.32
N ARG A 22 -8.72 21.39 6.39
CA ARG A 22 -9.54 20.18 6.36
C ARG A 22 -9.34 19.51 5.00
N ALA A 23 -9.00 18.23 5.03
CA ALA A 23 -9.10 17.38 3.85
C ALA A 23 -10.57 17.42 3.37
N VAL A 24 -10.80 18.03 2.21
CA VAL A 24 -12.12 18.02 1.58
C VAL A 24 -12.26 16.64 0.95
N ALA A 25 -12.96 15.73 1.64
CA ALA A 25 -13.52 14.56 0.99
C ALA A 25 -14.51 15.09 -0.06
N SER A 26 -14.27 14.81 -1.34
CA SER A 26 -15.23 15.22 -2.37
C SER A 26 -16.54 14.47 -2.15
N GLU A 27 -17.65 15.20 -2.05
CA GLU A 27 -19.01 14.69 -1.75
C GLU A 27 -19.63 13.79 -2.85
N ASN A 28 -18.82 13.25 -3.76
CA ASN A 28 -19.24 12.26 -4.75
C ASN A 28 -18.30 11.06 -4.70
N VAL A 29 -18.29 10.34 -3.58
CA VAL A 29 -17.76 8.98 -3.57
C VAL A 29 -18.86 8.08 -4.12
N THR A 30 -18.94 8.00 -5.44
CA THR A 30 -19.76 6.99 -6.11
C THR A 30 -19.26 5.64 -5.62
N THR A 31 -20.12 4.89 -4.90
CA THR A 31 -19.84 3.51 -4.50
C THR A 31 -19.42 2.73 -5.73
N LEU A 32 -18.19 2.22 -5.74
CA LEU A 32 -17.69 1.42 -6.86
C LEU A 32 -18.62 0.22 -7.02
N LYS A 33 -19.22 0.07 -8.22
CA LYS A 33 -20.10 -1.07 -8.51
C LYS A 33 -19.25 -2.33 -8.67
N GLU A 34 -19.87 -3.50 -8.57
CA GLU A 34 -19.21 -4.80 -8.77
C GLU A 34 -18.49 -4.91 -10.13
N GLU A 35 -18.92 -4.10 -11.10
CA GLU A 35 -18.37 -3.85 -12.43
C GLU A 35 -16.92 -3.29 -12.40
N ASP A 36 -16.49 -2.67 -11.30
CA ASP A 36 -15.16 -2.06 -11.12
C ASP A 36 -14.11 -3.00 -10.51
N LYS A 37 -14.47 -4.25 -10.18
CA LYS A 37 -13.50 -5.25 -9.68
C LYS A 37 -12.69 -5.83 -10.84
N VAL A 38 -11.41 -6.14 -10.58
CA VAL A 38 -10.49 -6.77 -11.53
C VAL A 38 -10.05 -8.15 -11.05
N LYS A 39 -9.90 -9.08 -11.99
CA LYS A 39 -9.42 -10.44 -11.75
C LYS A 39 -7.90 -10.42 -11.50
N LEU A 40 -7.42 -11.19 -10.53
CA LEU A 40 -5.98 -11.35 -10.25
C LEU A 40 -5.39 -12.47 -11.11
N GLY A 41 -4.69 -12.08 -12.17
CA GLY A 41 -4.05 -12.97 -13.14
C GLY A 41 -5.02 -14.04 -13.66
N GLY A 42 -4.53 -15.28 -13.71
CA GLY A 42 -5.34 -16.45 -14.06
C GLY A 42 -6.26 -16.98 -12.95
N SER A 43 -6.29 -16.38 -11.75
CA SER A 43 -7.08 -16.87 -10.59
C SER A 43 -8.50 -16.28 -10.56
N ASP A 44 -9.48 -16.94 -9.94
CA ASP A 44 -10.86 -16.43 -9.86
C ASP A 44 -11.09 -15.32 -8.82
N VAL A 45 -10.02 -14.87 -8.16
CA VAL A 45 -10.08 -13.78 -7.19
C VAL A 45 -10.31 -12.45 -7.91
N LYS A 46 -11.39 -11.74 -7.52
CA LYS A 46 -11.73 -10.41 -8.00
C LYS A 46 -11.57 -9.40 -6.87
N VAL A 47 -10.85 -8.31 -7.14
CA VAL A 47 -10.54 -7.27 -6.14
C VAL A 47 -10.84 -5.88 -6.68
N SER A 48 -11.05 -4.91 -5.79
CA SER A 48 -11.13 -3.50 -6.19
C SER A 48 -9.83 -3.06 -6.86
N ARG A 49 -9.92 -2.18 -7.88
CA ARG A 49 -8.76 -1.70 -8.67
C ARG A 49 -7.70 -0.95 -7.86
N LEU A 50 -8.14 -0.34 -6.78
CA LEU A 50 -7.29 0.24 -5.75
C LEU A 50 -7.44 -0.65 -4.52
N GLY A 51 -6.34 -0.89 -3.83
CA GLY A 51 -6.33 -1.49 -2.52
C GLY A 51 -5.59 -0.61 -1.51
N ILE A 52 -5.70 -0.95 -0.24
CA ILE A 52 -5.02 -0.29 0.87
C ILE A 52 -3.87 -1.14 1.38
N GLY A 53 -2.67 -0.57 1.39
CA GLY A 53 -1.52 -1.20 2.04
C GLY A 53 -1.44 -0.81 3.52
N ALA A 54 -1.33 -1.80 4.40
CA ALA A 54 -1.32 -1.66 5.86
C ALA A 54 0.09 -1.62 6.48
N TRP A 55 1.15 -1.35 5.70
CA TRP A 55 2.52 -1.31 6.22
C TRP A 55 2.73 -0.25 7.31
N SER A 56 1.99 0.85 7.25
CA SER A 56 2.01 1.91 8.28
C SER A 56 1.20 1.57 9.53
N TRP A 57 0.37 0.52 9.50
CA TRP A 57 -0.56 0.19 10.58
C TRP A 57 0.18 -0.60 11.65
N GLY A 58 0.28 -0.04 12.84
CA GLY A 58 0.97 -0.64 13.98
C GLY A 58 2.48 -0.47 13.96
N ASP A 59 3.07 0.00 12.85
CA ASP A 59 4.51 0.21 12.73
C ASP A 59 5.00 1.36 13.63
N THR A 60 6.13 1.18 14.29
CA THR A 60 6.79 2.23 15.06
C THR A 60 8.14 2.62 14.45
N SER A 61 8.65 1.87 13.47
CA SER A 61 10.05 1.99 13.03
C SER A 61 10.25 2.86 11.79
N TYR A 62 9.32 2.81 10.83
CA TYR A 62 9.47 3.39 9.50
C TYR A 62 8.53 4.57 9.25
N TRP A 63 7.29 4.47 9.74
CA TRP A 63 6.20 5.40 9.46
C TRP A 63 5.90 6.36 10.60
N ASN A 64 5.87 5.86 11.84
CA ASN A 64 5.25 6.59 12.96
C ASN A 64 6.24 7.12 14.02
N ASN A 65 7.50 7.35 13.65
CA ASN A 65 8.51 8.00 14.52
C ASN A 65 8.58 7.42 15.96
N SER A 66 8.59 6.09 16.07
CA SER A 66 8.61 5.35 17.34
C SER A 66 7.34 5.44 18.21
N GLY A 67 6.24 6.00 17.69
CA GLY A 67 4.97 6.12 18.41
C GLY A 67 3.82 5.37 17.73
N TRP A 68 3.11 4.55 18.49
CA TRP A 68 1.81 4.01 18.11
C TRP A 68 0.88 4.13 19.33
N ASP A 69 -0.08 5.04 19.23
CA ASP A 69 -1.01 5.41 20.31
C ASP A 69 -2.48 5.30 19.87
N ASP A 70 -3.39 5.59 20.79
CA ASP A 70 -4.84 5.59 20.53
C ASP A 70 -5.26 6.50 19.38
N ARG A 71 -4.54 7.60 19.13
CA ARG A 71 -4.86 8.52 18.02
C ARG A 71 -4.51 7.87 16.69
N THR A 72 -3.31 7.32 16.56
CA THR A 72 -2.87 6.62 15.35
C THR A 72 -3.71 5.37 15.08
N LEU A 73 -4.11 4.63 16.13
CA LEU A 73 -5.04 3.51 16.01
C LEU A 73 -6.42 3.95 15.49
N LYS A 74 -7.00 5.01 16.06
CA LYS A 74 -8.27 5.58 15.59
C LYS A 74 -8.19 6.07 14.15
N ALA A 75 -7.07 6.69 13.78
CA ALA A 75 -6.84 7.11 12.40
C ALA A 75 -6.77 5.90 11.45
N ALA A 76 -6.08 4.82 11.85
CA ALA A 76 -6.04 3.57 11.11
C ALA A 76 -7.41 2.94 10.90
N LYS A 77 -8.21 2.88 11.96
CA LYS A 77 -9.59 2.41 11.87
C LYS A 77 -10.45 3.29 10.95
N ALA A 78 -10.32 4.61 11.08
CA ALA A 78 -11.07 5.55 10.24
C ALA A 78 -10.70 5.44 8.75
N ALA A 79 -9.42 5.20 8.42
CA ALA A 79 -9.01 4.93 7.04
C ALA A 79 -9.53 3.60 6.52
N PHE A 80 -9.55 2.54 7.35
CA PHE A 80 -10.18 1.28 7.00
C PHE A 80 -11.67 1.50 6.66
N ASP A 81 -12.41 2.16 7.55
CA ASP A 81 -13.85 2.42 7.37
C ASP A 81 -14.11 3.27 6.12
N ALA A 82 -13.40 4.39 5.95
CA ALA A 82 -13.54 5.24 4.78
C ALA A 82 -13.19 4.53 3.47
N SER A 83 -12.26 3.55 3.50
CA SER A 83 -11.93 2.74 2.33
C SER A 83 -13.07 1.81 1.96
N ILE A 84 -13.65 1.12 2.94
CA ILE A 84 -14.83 0.26 2.73
C ILE A 84 -16.02 1.08 2.25
N ASP A 85 -16.31 2.22 2.88
CA ASP A 85 -17.40 3.13 2.50
C ASP A 85 -17.21 3.64 1.06
N GLY A 86 -15.97 3.80 0.61
CA GLY A 86 -15.62 4.18 -0.75
C GLY A 86 -15.50 3.04 -1.76
N GLY A 87 -15.84 1.81 -1.37
CA GLY A 87 -15.77 0.62 -2.25
C GLY A 87 -14.36 0.05 -2.46
N ILE A 88 -13.36 0.52 -1.70
CA ILE A 88 -12.01 -0.05 -1.68
C ILE A 88 -11.97 -1.18 -0.65
N THR A 89 -12.12 -2.40 -1.15
CA THR A 89 -12.26 -3.62 -0.35
C THR A 89 -11.04 -4.54 -0.36
N PHE A 90 -9.95 -4.17 -1.04
CA PHE A 90 -8.74 -4.98 -1.11
C PHE A 90 -7.65 -4.45 -0.18
N PHE A 91 -7.26 -5.23 0.82
CA PHE A 91 -6.28 -4.82 1.83
C PHE A 91 -5.04 -5.71 1.81
N ASP A 92 -3.87 -5.10 1.80
CA ASP A 92 -2.57 -5.76 1.77
C ASP A 92 -1.80 -5.54 3.07
N THR A 93 -1.36 -6.65 3.65
CA THR A 93 -0.58 -6.70 4.89
C THR A 93 0.59 -7.68 4.72
N ALA A 94 1.38 -7.90 5.77
CA ALA A 94 2.43 -8.91 5.81
C ALA A 94 2.73 -9.30 7.26
N GLU A 95 3.22 -10.53 7.48
CA GLU A 95 3.53 -11.01 8.83
C GLU A 95 4.60 -10.16 9.55
N VAL A 96 5.46 -9.46 8.79
CA VAL A 96 6.55 -8.63 9.32
C VAL A 96 6.17 -7.15 9.50
N TYR A 97 4.95 -6.75 9.15
CA TYR A 97 4.50 -5.38 9.32
C TYR A 97 4.05 -5.15 10.75
N GLY A 98 4.85 -4.39 11.50
CA GLY A 98 4.68 -4.18 12.94
C GLY A 98 5.15 -5.40 13.74
N ALA A 99 6.26 -5.24 14.47
CA ALA A 99 6.87 -6.31 15.24
C ALA A 99 6.76 -6.05 16.75
N ALA A 100 6.23 -7.02 17.50
CA ALA A 100 5.97 -6.86 18.93
C ALA A 100 7.23 -6.49 19.75
N PHE A 101 8.41 -6.93 19.33
CA PHE A 101 9.67 -6.61 20.02
C PHE A 101 10.09 -5.13 19.90
N THR A 102 9.45 -4.35 19.01
CA THR A 102 9.66 -2.88 18.89
C THR A 102 8.54 -2.07 19.54
N GLY A 103 7.67 -2.71 20.35
CA GLY A 103 6.46 -2.10 20.89
C GLY A 103 5.39 -1.81 19.83
N ALA A 104 5.59 -2.28 18.59
CA ALA A 104 4.65 -2.14 17.49
C ALA A 104 3.53 -3.19 17.59
N VAL A 105 2.35 -2.82 17.10
CA VAL A 105 1.24 -3.76 16.93
C VAL A 105 1.37 -4.40 15.54
N ASN A 106 1.15 -5.70 15.43
CA ASN A 106 1.19 -6.35 14.13
C ASN A 106 -0.01 -5.93 13.27
N SER A 107 0.26 -5.52 12.03
CA SER A 107 -0.76 -5.03 11.10
C SER A 107 -1.81 -6.09 10.72
N GLU A 108 -1.46 -7.39 10.74
CA GLU A 108 -2.44 -8.47 10.52
C GLU A 108 -3.45 -8.54 11.66
N THR A 109 -2.98 -8.42 12.90
CA THR A 109 -3.87 -8.35 14.09
C THR A 109 -4.79 -7.14 14.03
N LEU A 110 -4.27 -5.97 13.66
CA LEU A 110 -5.08 -4.76 13.47
C LEU A 110 -6.13 -4.94 12.38
N LEU A 111 -5.71 -5.36 11.18
CA LEU A 111 -6.62 -5.57 10.05
C LEU A 111 -7.71 -6.59 10.39
N GLY A 112 -7.35 -7.71 11.01
CA GLY A 112 -8.30 -8.74 11.45
C GLY A 112 -9.35 -8.17 12.42
N SER A 113 -8.91 -7.38 13.41
CA SER A 113 -9.82 -6.70 14.34
C SER A 113 -10.77 -5.72 13.66
N PHE A 114 -10.28 -4.95 12.68
CA PHE A 114 -11.08 -3.97 11.96
C PHE A 114 -12.14 -4.64 11.09
N ILE A 115 -11.76 -5.73 10.40
CA ILE A 115 -12.67 -6.55 9.61
C ILE A 115 -13.76 -7.13 10.51
N LYS A 116 -13.38 -7.76 11.63
CA LYS A 116 -14.34 -8.35 12.57
C LYS A 116 -15.34 -7.34 13.11
N GLU A 117 -14.87 -6.16 13.53
CA GLU A 117 -15.75 -5.09 14.03
C GLU A 117 -16.70 -4.57 12.95
N ARG A 118 -16.23 -4.43 11.70
CA ARG A 118 -17.07 -4.00 10.58
C ARG A 118 -18.14 -5.05 10.24
N GLN A 119 -17.75 -6.33 10.21
CA GLN A 119 -18.65 -7.44 9.92
C GLN A 119 -19.71 -7.68 11.00
N GLN A 120 -19.47 -7.21 12.23
CA GLN A 120 -20.50 -7.19 13.28
C GLN A 120 -21.59 -6.14 13.04
N LYS A 121 -21.28 -5.08 12.26
CA LYS A 121 -22.20 -3.99 11.96
C LYS A 121 -22.96 -4.23 10.67
N GLU A 122 -22.28 -4.75 9.65
CA GLU A 122 -22.86 -4.97 8.33
C GLU A 122 -22.09 -6.05 7.55
N SER A 123 -22.79 -6.71 6.62
CA SER A 123 -22.16 -7.70 5.75
C SER A 123 -21.31 -7.00 4.70
N VAL A 124 -19.99 -7.07 4.86
CA VAL A 124 -19.01 -6.53 3.91
C VAL A 124 -18.06 -7.61 3.42
N GLU A 125 -17.81 -7.59 2.12
CA GLU A 125 -16.77 -8.40 1.50
C GLU A 125 -15.45 -7.63 1.59
N VAL A 126 -14.46 -8.25 2.25
CA VAL A 126 -13.10 -7.71 2.35
C VAL A 126 -12.15 -8.74 1.78
N ALA A 127 -11.45 -8.37 0.71
CA ALA A 127 -10.40 -9.20 0.13
C ALA A 127 -9.07 -8.91 0.83
N VAL A 128 -8.39 -9.95 1.30
CA VAL A 128 -7.15 -9.80 2.08
C VAL A 128 -5.96 -10.42 1.35
N ALA A 129 -4.89 -9.65 1.22
CA ALA A 129 -3.58 -10.12 0.82
C ALA A 129 -2.60 -10.10 2.00
N THR A 130 -1.87 -11.20 2.24
CA THR A 130 -0.73 -11.20 3.16
C THR A 130 0.51 -11.84 2.54
N LYS A 131 1.66 -11.76 3.22
CA LYS A 131 2.95 -12.14 2.66
C LYS A 131 3.82 -12.93 3.62
N PHE A 132 4.50 -13.92 3.05
CA PHE A 132 5.56 -14.70 3.67
C PHE A 132 6.91 -13.99 3.59
N ALA A 133 7.54 -13.79 4.74
CA ALA A 133 8.91 -13.36 4.85
C ALA A 133 9.88 -14.55 4.75
N ALA A 134 10.66 -14.56 3.66
CA ALA A 134 11.73 -15.52 3.38
C ALA A 134 12.98 -15.21 4.23
N LEU A 135 12.88 -15.46 5.53
CA LEU A 135 13.95 -15.21 6.51
C LEU A 135 15.02 -16.32 6.49
N PRO A 136 16.29 -16.03 6.83
CA PRO A 136 17.39 -16.98 6.68
C PRO A 136 17.24 -18.32 7.40
N TRP A 137 16.46 -18.39 8.48
CA TRP A 137 16.24 -19.62 9.27
C TRP A 137 15.00 -20.42 8.85
N ARG A 138 14.26 -19.96 7.83
CA ARG A 138 13.05 -20.64 7.35
C ARG A 138 13.37 -21.43 6.10
N PHE A 139 13.25 -22.75 6.15
CA PHE A 139 13.61 -23.62 5.03
C PHE A 139 12.41 -24.42 4.52
N GLY A 140 12.40 -24.63 3.20
CA GLY A 140 11.43 -25.49 2.52
C GLY A 140 9.98 -25.02 2.55
N ARG A 141 9.11 -25.85 1.95
CA ARG A 141 7.67 -25.58 1.79
C ARG A 141 6.89 -25.49 3.11
N GLY A 142 7.29 -26.28 4.11
CA GLY A 142 6.64 -26.31 5.43
C GLY A 142 6.72 -24.97 6.18
N SER A 143 7.80 -24.20 5.98
CA SER A 143 7.94 -22.87 6.58
C SER A 143 6.87 -21.89 6.07
N VAL A 144 6.53 -21.98 4.78
CA VAL A 144 5.49 -21.15 4.15
C VAL A 144 4.13 -21.45 4.78
N LEU A 145 3.79 -22.73 4.93
CA LEU A 145 2.53 -23.15 5.54
C LEU A 145 2.42 -22.77 7.02
N SER A 146 3.50 -22.94 7.81
CA SER A 146 3.51 -22.58 9.22
C SER A 146 3.33 -21.07 9.42
N ALA A 147 4.01 -20.25 8.61
CA ALA A 147 3.89 -18.81 8.63
C ALA A 147 2.49 -18.34 8.19
N LEU A 148 1.91 -18.97 7.16
CA LEU A 148 0.55 -18.69 6.71
C LEU A 148 -0.47 -18.99 7.81
N LYS A 149 -0.40 -20.17 8.47
CA LYS A 149 -1.30 -20.51 9.58
C LYS A 149 -1.21 -19.51 10.72
N SER A 150 0.00 -19.03 11.03
CA SER A 150 0.20 -17.97 12.02
C SER A 150 -0.42 -16.63 11.58
N SER A 151 -0.34 -16.31 10.28
CA SER A 151 -0.94 -15.11 9.69
C SER A 151 -2.46 -15.17 9.74
N LEU A 152 -3.05 -16.30 9.36
CA LEU A 152 -4.48 -16.59 9.47
C LEU A 152 -4.99 -16.47 10.91
N PHE A 153 -4.22 -16.98 11.88
CA PHE A 153 -4.52 -16.82 13.29
C PHE A 153 -4.54 -15.34 13.72
N ARG A 154 -3.53 -14.55 13.34
CA ARG A 154 -3.49 -13.11 13.66
C ARG A 154 -4.64 -12.34 12.99
N LEU A 155 -4.97 -12.67 11.75
CA LEU A 155 -6.08 -12.08 11.00
C LEU A 155 -7.45 -12.52 11.54
N GLY A 156 -7.52 -13.66 12.24
CA GLY A 156 -8.79 -14.29 12.61
C GLY A 156 -9.58 -14.81 11.41
N LEU A 157 -8.89 -15.25 10.35
CA LEU A 157 -9.49 -15.73 9.10
C LEU A 157 -9.16 -17.21 8.87
N SER A 158 -10.06 -17.95 8.22
CA SER A 158 -9.80 -19.33 7.80
C SER A 158 -9.03 -19.41 6.48
N SER A 159 -9.14 -18.39 5.63
CA SER A 159 -8.42 -18.25 4.37
C SER A 159 -8.19 -16.78 4.02
N VAL A 160 -7.23 -16.51 3.12
CA VAL A 160 -7.01 -15.19 2.51
C VAL A 160 -7.16 -15.25 1.00
N ASP A 161 -7.49 -14.12 0.37
CA ASP A 161 -7.69 -14.05 -1.07
C ASP A 161 -6.37 -14.15 -1.83
N LEU A 162 -5.29 -13.57 -1.30
CA LEU A 162 -3.97 -13.61 -1.93
C LEU A 162 -2.87 -13.84 -0.91
N TYR A 163 -2.00 -14.83 -1.14
CA TYR A 163 -0.79 -15.03 -0.35
C TYR A 163 0.47 -14.95 -1.20
N GLN A 164 1.43 -14.11 -0.79
CA GLN A 164 2.58 -13.79 -1.62
C GLN A 164 3.91 -14.09 -0.93
N LEU A 165 4.95 -14.41 -1.69
CA LEU A 165 6.32 -14.26 -1.18
C LEU A 165 6.67 -12.77 -1.10
N HIS A 166 7.11 -12.29 0.05
CA HIS A 166 7.34 -10.86 0.31
C HIS A 166 8.58 -10.32 -0.41
N TRP A 167 9.58 -11.15 -0.62
CA TRP A 167 10.74 -10.85 -1.45
C TRP A 167 11.31 -12.14 -2.03
N PRO A 168 12.13 -12.04 -3.09
CA PRO A 168 12.91 -13.17 -3.53
C PRO A 168 13.85 -13.60 -2.40
N GLY A 169 13.77 -14.87 -1.96
CA GLY A 169 14.68 -15.41 -0.96
C GLY A 169 16.15 -15.14 -1.33
N ILE A 170 16.94 -14.76 -0.32
CA ILE A 170 18.35 -14.37 -0.46
C ILE A 170 19.24 -15.61 -0.66
N TRP A 171 18.83 -16.72 -0.05
CA TRP A 171 19.42 -18.05 -0.17
C TRP A 171 18.43 -18.88 -0.98
N GLY A 172 18.88 -19.63 -1.98
CA GLY A 172 18.05 -20.37 -2.94
C GLY A 172 17.14 -21.41 -2.27
N ASN A 173 16.10 -20.95 -1.60
CA ASN A 173 15.16 -21.77 -0.85
C ASN A 173 14.08 -22.27 -1.82
N GLU A 174 14.43 -23.33 -2.55
CA GLU A 174 13.68 -23.85 -3.71
C GLU A 174 12.23 -24.26 -3.38
N GLY A 175 11.98 -24.66 -2.13
CA GLY A 175 10.67 -25.16 -1.71
C GLY A 175 9.59 -24.10 -1.45
N TYR A 176 9.87 -22.80 -1.53
CA TYR A 176 8.86 -21.79 -1.17
C TYR A 176 7.70 -21.70 -2.17
N ILE A 177 7.98 -21.79 -3.47
CA ILE A 177 6.94 -21.80 -4.51
C ILE A 177 6.06 -23.06 -4.36
N ASP A 178 6.68 -24.18 -4.01
CA ASP A 178 5.97 -25.41 -3.67
C ASP A 178 5.09 -25.25 -2.43
N GLY A 179 5.55 -24.50 -1.42
CA GLY A 179 4.75 -24.15 -0.23
C GLY A 179 3.56 -23.23 -0.54
N LEU A 180 3.69 -22.33 -1.51
CA LEU A 180 2.55 -21.55 -2.01
C LEU A 180 1.51 -22.47 -2.66
N GLY A 181 1.93 -23.42 -3.50
CA GLY A 181 0.99 -24.37 -4.08
C GLY A 181 0.31 -25.27 -3.04
N ASP A 182 1.01 -25.65 -1.96
CA ASP A 182 0.40 -26.41 -0.86
C ASP A 182 -0.69 -25.61 -0.15
N ALA A 183 -0.49 -24.29 -0.01
CA ALA A 183 -1.47 -23.42 0.61
C ALA A 183 -2.78 -23.35 -0.20
N ILE A 184 -2.68 -23.35 -1.54
CA ILE A 184 -3.83 -23.42 -2.45
C ILE A 184 -4.54 -24.76 -2.29
N GLU A 185 -3.81 -25.87 -2.38
CA GLU A 185 -4.38 -27.22 -2.31
C GLU A 185 -5.02 -27.52 -0.94
N GLN A 186 -4.53 -26.90 0.14
CA GLN A 186 -5.15 -26.97 1.48
C GLN A 186 -6.33 -26.00 1.67
N GLY A 187 -6.68 -25.19 0.67
CA GLY A 187 -7.77 -24.21 0.76
C GLY A 187 -7.51 -23.05 1.73
N LEU A 188 -6.25 -22.84 2.13
CA LEU A 188 -5.87 -21.76 3.05
C LEU A 188 -5.78 -20.40 2.33
N VAL A 189 -5.67 -20.42 1.00
CA VAL A 189 -5.59 -19.22 0.16
C VAL A 189 -6.36 -19.44 -1.13
N LYS A 190 -6.91 -18.38 -1.71
CA LYS A 190 -7.63 -18.45 -3.01
C LYS A 190 -6.71 -18.22 -4.21
N ALA A 191 -5.67 -17.43 -4.03
CA ALA A 191 -4.66 -17.14 -5.04
C ALA A 191 -3.27 -16.98 -4.40
N VAL A 192 -2.22 -17.18 -5.20
CA VAL A 192 -0.83 -17.00 -4.78
C VAL A 192 -0.07 -16.07 -5.70
N GLY A 193 0.88 -15.32 -5.12
CA GLY A 193 1.70 -14.35 -5.82
C GLY A 193 3.12 -14.29 -5.33
N VAL A 194 3.88 -13.38 -5.90
CA VAL A 194 5.25 -13.05 -5.48
C VAL A 194 5.41 -11.54 -5.39
N SER A 195 6.47 -11.07 -4.74
CA SER A 195 6.79 -9.65 -4.69
C SER A 195 8.26 -9.42 -5.03
N ASN A 196 8.50 -8.38 -5.83
CA ASN A 196 9.83 -7.98 -6.31
C ASN A 196 10.59 -9.07 -7.06
N TYR A 197 9.88 -9.98 -7.73
CA TYR A 197 10.51 -10.97 -8.61
C TYR A 197 10.96 -10.33 -9.92
N SER A 198 12.20 -10.62 -10.34
CA SER A 198 12.71 -10.32 -11.68
C SER A 198 12.06 -11.20 -12.73
N GLU A 199 12.18 -10.85 -14.00
CA GLU A 199 11.65 -11.65 -15.13
C GLU A 199 12.04 -13.13 -15.01
N LYS A 200 13.34 -13.43 -14.84
CA LYS A 200 13.83 -14.81 -14.74
C LYS A 200 13.18 -15.57 -13.60
N ARG A 201 13.07 -14.94 -12.41
CA ARG A 201 12.45 -15.58 -11.25
C ARG A 201 10.93 -15.75 -11.45
N LEU A 202 10.28 -14.78 -12.08
CA LEU A 202 8.84 -14.80 -12.38
C LEU A 202 8.49 -15.97 -13.30
N ARG A 203 9.22 -16.13 -14.41
CA ARG A 203 9.06 -17.27 -15.34
C ARG A 203 9.30 -18.61 -14.65
N GLY A 204 10.31 -18.68 -13.76
CA GLY A 204 10.58 -19.87 -12.95
C GLY A 204 9.41 -20.24 -12.04
N ALA A 205 8.91 -19.28 -11.25
CA ALA A 205 7.77 -19.48 -10.35
C ALA A 205 6.49 -19.86 -11.10
N TYR A 206 6.22 -19.19 -12.23
CA TYR A 206 5.10 -19.50 -13.11
C TYR A 206 5.16 -20.95 -13.61
N ASN A 207 6.30 -21.38 -14.16
CA ASN A 207 6.47 -22.74 -14.68
C ASN A 207 6.35 -23.80 -13.57
N GLN A 208 6.80 -23.50 -12.36
CA GLN A 208 6.70 -24.42 -11.23
C GLN A 208 5.25 -24.60 -10.77
N LEU A 209 4.49 -23.53 -10.58
CA LEU A 209 3.07 -23.61 -10.21
C LEU A 209 2.20 -24.20 -11.32
N LYS A 210 2.52 -23.89 -12.59
CA LYS A 210 1.81 -24.42 -13.76
C LYS A 210 1.85 -25.95 -13.82
N LYS A 211 2.92 -26.61 -13.36
CA LYS A 211 2.99 -28.08 -13.27
C LYS A 211 1.90 -28.68 -12.36
N ARG A 212 1.33 -27.88 -11.47
CA ARG A 212 0.25 -28.25 -10.55
C ARG A 212 -1.12 -27.70 -10.99
N GLY A 213 -1.20 -27.06 -12.16
CA GLY A 213 -2.41 -26.38 -12.62
C GLY A 213 -2.75 -25.10 -11.84
N ILE A 214 -1.81 -24.57 -11.05
CA ILE A 214 -2.04 -23.39 -10.21
C ILE A 214 -1.55 -22.15 -10.95
N PRO A 215 -2.40 -21.12 -11.15
CA PRO A 215 -1.96 -19.86 -11.75
C PRO A 215 -1.14 -19.03 -10.75
N LEU A 216 -0.02 -18.47 -11.21
CA LEU A 216 0.65 -17.39 -10.49
C LEU A 216 -0.17 -16.10 -10.70
N ALA A 217 -0.86 -15.64 -9.67
CA ALA A 217 -1.86 -14.58 -9.82
C ALA A 217 -1.23 -13.18 -9.90
N SER A 218 -0.16 -12.93 -9.15
CA SER A 218 0.43 -11.60 -9.07
C SER A 218 1.95 -11.54 -8.93
N ASN A 219 2.50 -10.39 -9.33
CA ASN A 219 3.81 -9.91 -8.90
C ASN A 219 3.66 -8.48 -8.33
N GLN A 220 3.88 -8.30 -7.03
CA GLN A 220 3.79 -6.99 -6.39
C GLN A 220 5.16 -6.28 -6.39
N VAL A 221 5.26 -5.08 -6.98
CA VAL A 221 6.54 -4.37 -7.15
C VAL A 221 6.42 -2.87 -6.83
N ASN A 222 7.54 -2.23 -6.52
CA ASN A 222 7.58 -0.76 -6.42
C ASN A 222 7.32 -0.18 -7.80
N TYR A 223 6.36 0.73 -7.91
CA TYR A 223 6.10 1.44 -9.14
C TYR A 223 5.49 2.80 -8.85
N SER A 224 6.08 3.86 -9.41
CA SER A 224 5.60 5.23 -9.30
C SER A 224 6.11 6.08 -10.48
N LEU A 225 5.69 7.34 -10.57
CA LEU A 225 6.19 8.25 -11.61
C LEU A 225 7.73 8.42 -11.58
N ILE A 226 8.35 8.25 -10.41
CA ILE A 226 9.81 8.38 -10.22
C ILE A 226 10.53 7.03 -10.18
N TYR A 227 9.80 5.92 -10.16
CA TYR A 227 10.37 4.58 -10.19
C TYR A 227 9.62 3.71 -11.19
N ARG A 228 10.16 3.63 -12.42
CA ARG A 228 9.55 2.93 -13.57
C ARG A 228 10.40 1.77 -14.08
N ASN A 229 11.33 1.28 -13.25
CA ASN A 229 12.22 0.16 -13.59
C ASN A 229 11.45 -1.10 -14.07
N PRO A 230 10.28 -1.49 -13.48
CA PRO A 230 9.51 -2.64 -13.94
C PRO A 230 9.11 -2.63 -15.43
N GLU A 231 9.03 -1.45 -16.06
CA GLU A 231 8.73 -1.34 -17.50
C GLU A 231 9.91 -1.67 -18.40
N ARG A 232 11.14 -1.49 -17.89
CA ARG A 232 12.37 -1.55 -18.70
C ARG A 232 13.20 -2.81 -18.46
N ASN A 233 12.93 -3.51 -17.36
CA ASN A 233 13.71 -4.67 -16.92
C ASN A 233 13.07 -6.03 -17.28
N GLY A 234 12.09 -6.04 -18.18
CA GLY A 234 11.38 -7.24 -18.62
C GLY A 234 10.27 -7.73 -17.70
N VAL A 235 10.17 -7.25 -16.44
CA VAL A 235 9.16 -7.73 -15.48
C VAL A 235 7.74 -7.47 -15.98
N LYS A 236 7.44 -6.24 -16.42
CA LYS A 236 6.12 -5.91 -16.95
C LYS A 236 5.78 -6.77 -18.17
N ALA A 237 6.70 -6.87 -19.13
CA ALA A 237 6.47 -7.63 -20.36
C ALA A 237 6.18 -9.11 -20.05
N ALA A 238 6.94 -9.71 -19.13
CA ALA A 238 6.69 -11.08 -18.69
C ALA A 238 5.35 -11.24 -17.95
N CYS A 239 4.94 -10.28 -17.13
CA CYS A 239 3.62 -10.31 -16.50
C CYS A 239 2.48 -10.27 -17.54
N ASP A 240 2.58 -9.37 -18.52
CA ASP A 240 1.59 -9.24 -19.59
C ASP A 240 1.50 -10.53 -20.44
N GLU A 241 2.64 -11.09 -20.82
CA GLU A 241 2.74 -12.34 -21.59
C GLU A 241 2.14 -13.54 -20.85
N LEU A 242 2.43 -13.67 -19.55
CA LEU A 242 2.04 -14.82 -18.75
C LEU A 242 0.65 -14.71 -18.11
N GLY A 243 -0.03 -13.57 -18.29
CA GLY A 243 -1.33 -13.29 -17.66
C GLY A 243 -1.23 -13.14 -16.13
N ILE A 244 -0.14 -12.53 -15.63
CA ILE A 244 0.10 -12.27 -14.21
C ILE A 244 -0.26 -10.81 -13.92
N THR A 245 -1.10 -10.55 -12.92
CA THR A 245 -1.41 -9.16 -12.53
C THR A 245 -0.23 -8.55 -11.81
N LEU A 246 0.31 -7.45 -12.34
CA LEU A 246 1.30 -6.70 -11.59
C LEU A 246 0.59 -5.71 -10.64
N ILE A 247 1.02 -5.74 -9.38
CA ILE A 247 0.45 -4.91 -8.32
C ILE A 247 1.50 -3.86 -7.91
N ALA A 248 1.20 -2.59 -8.11
CA ALA A 248 2.08 -1.49 -7.78
C ALA A 248 1.95 -1.09 -6.30
N TYR A 249 3.03 -1.21 -5.54
CA TYR A 249 3.14 -0.64 -4.20
C TYR A 249 3.87 0.70 -4.21
N SER A 250 3.62 1.55 -3.21
CA SER A 250 4.16 2.91 -3.10
C SER A 250 3.94 3.81 -4.35
N PRO A 251 2.74 3.86 -4.94
CA PRO A 251 2.45 4.65 -6.14
C PRO A 251 2.74 6.15 -5.96
N ILE A 252 2.54 6.68 -4.76
CA ILE A 252 2.84 8.08 -4.41
C ILE A 252 4.24 8.27 -3.79
N ALA A 253 5.15 7.32 -4.00
CA ALA A 253 6.53 7.33 -3.51
C ALA A 253 6.62 7.73 -2.02
N GLN A 254 5.91 6.99 -1.16
CA GLN A 254 5.91 7.23 0.29
C GLN A 254 5.45 8.64 0.72
N GLY A 255 4.61 9.26 -0.11
CA GLY A 255 4.06 10.59 0.12
C GLY A 255 4.83 11.72 -0.57
N VAL A 256 5.96 11.46 -1.22
CA VAL A 256 6.73 12.48 -1.93
C VAL A 256 5.94 13.07 -3.09
N LEU A 257 5.25 12.24 -3.87
CA LEU A 257 4.47 12.69 -5.04
C LEU A 257 3.19 13.45 -4.66
N THR A 258 2.87 13.60 -3.38
CA THR A 258 1.79 14.49 -2.93
C THR A 258 2.25 15.95 -2.81
N GLY A 259 3.55 16.21 -2.89
CA GLY A 259 4.15 17.54 -2.71
C GLY A 259 4.17 18.07 -1.27
N LYS A 260 3.88 17.22 -0.26
CA LYS A 260 3.90 17.63 1.16
C LYS A 260 5.31 17.80 1.73
N TYR A 261 6.30 17.18 1.10
CA TYR A 261 7.71 17.27 1.48
C TYR A 261 8.43 18.27 0.59
N THR A 262 9.24 19.14 1.20
CA THR A 262 10.08 20.13 0.51
C THR A 262 11.53 19.96 0.98
N PRO A 263 12.53 20.56 0.31
CA PRO A 263 13.91 20.52 0.79
C PRO A 263 14.08 21.05 2.22
N GLU A 264 13.23 22.00 2.64
CA GLU A 264 13.20 22.59 3.99
C GLU A 264 12.38 21.76 4.99
N ASN A 265 11.55 20.84 4.50
CA ASN A 265 10.71 19.94 5.30
C ASN A 265 10.75 18.50 4.73
N PRO A 266 11.90 17.82 4.81
CA PRO A 266 12.05 16.45 4.34
C PRO A 266 11.29 15.46 5.26
N PRO A 267 10.97 14.24 4.78
CA PRO A 267 10.40 13.22 5.63
C PRO A 267 11.37 12.81 6.75
N THR A 268 10.82 12.40 7.89
CA THR A 268 11.60 11.92 9.04
C THR A 268 11.97 10.44 8.91
N GLY A 269 12.85 9.99 9.81
CA GLY A 269 13.20 8.57 9.96
C GLY A 269 13.92 7.98 8.73
N PRO A 270 13.77 6.67 8.47
CA PRO A 270 14.41 6.00 7.34
C PRO A 270 14.08 6.63 5.98
N ARG A 271 12.90 7.25 5.85
CA ARG A 271 12.45 7.91 4.61
C ARG A 271 13.28 9.14 4.27
N GLY A 272 13.73 9.89 5.29
CA GLY A 272 14.63 11.04 5.11
C GLY A 272 16.00 10.68 4.55
N ARG A 273 16.43 9.42 4.68
CA ARG A 273 17.67 8.91 4.08
C ARG A 273 17.53 8.61 2.59
N ILE A 274 16.30 8.37 2.12
CA ILE A 274 15.99 8.10 0.71
C ILE A 274 15.66 9.41 0.00
N TYR A 275 14.84 10.24 0.62
CA TYR A 275 14.36 11.51 0.07
C TYR A 275 15.04 12.68 0.79
N THR A 276 16.33 12.85 0.51
CA THR A 276 17.14 13.95 1.06
C THR A 276 16.70 15.30 0.46
N PRO A 277 17.09 16.43 1.06
CA PRO A 277 16.81 17.75 0.48
C PRO A 277 17.25 17.90 -0.97
N GLU A 278 18.36 17.29 -1.36
CA GLU A 278 18.90 17.29 -2.73
C GLU A 278 17.96 16.55 -3.68
N VAL A 279 17.53 15.34 -3.32
CA VAL A 279 16.56 14.56 -4.09
C VAL A 279 15.23 15.33 -4.20
N LEU A 280 14.75 15.93 -3.11
CA LEU A 280 13.50 16.69 -3.12
C LEU A 280 13.60 17.97 -3.98
N LYS A 281 14.79 18.57 -4.08
CA LYS A 281 15.05 19.70 -4.98
C LYS A 281 15.01 19.27 -6.44
N GLU A 282 15.63 18.13 -6.78
CA GLU A 282 15.58 17.55 -8.12
C GLU A 282 14.15 17.17 -8.55
N LEU A 283 13.31 16.77 -7.60
CA LEU A 283 11.91 16.41 -7.88
C LEU A 283 10.97 17.60 -8.04
N GLN A 284 11.37 18.84 -7.69
CA GLN A 284 10.48 20.02 -7.74
C GLN A 284 9.83 20.26 -9.12
N PRO A 285 10.54 20.17 -10.27
CA PRO A 285 9.91 20.36 -11.57
C PRO A 285 8.77 19.36 -11.83
N LEU A 286 8.96 18.10 -11.43
CA LEU A 286 7.93 17.06 -11.53
C LEU A 286 6.74 17.37 -10.60
N LEU A 287 7.01 17.74 -9.35
CA LEU A 287 5.96 18.05 -8.37
C LEU A 287 5.12 19.27 -8.80
N THR A 288 5.77 20.32 -9.30
CA THR A 288 5.11 21.48 -9.91
C THR A 288 4.23 21.05 -11.07
N ARG A 289 4.74 20.19 -11.95
CA ARG A 289 3.96 19.71 -13.10
C ARG A 289 2.75 18.87 -12.68
N ILE A 290 2.90 17.98 -11.70
CA ILE A 290 1.78 17.20 -11.14
C ILE A 290 0.71 18.14 -10.56
N LYS A 291 1.12 19.20 -9.86
CA LYS A 291 0.21 20.18 -9.28
C LYS A 291 -0.54 20.98 -10.35
N GLU A 292 0.14 21.47 -11.38
CA GLU A 292 -0.47 22.21 -12.50
C GLU A 292 -1.53 21.37 -13.21
N ILE A 293 -1.20 20.11 -13.52
CA ILE A 293 -2.14 19.20 -14.18
C ILE A 293 -3.35 18.97 -13.25
N GLY A 294 -3.11 18.72 -11.96
CA GLY A 294 -4.19 18.47 -11.00
C GLY A 294 -5.14 19.65 -10.87
N GLN A 295 -4.62 20.88 -10.83
CA GLN A 295 -5.42 22.10 -10.82
C GLN A 295 -6.32 22.22 -12.04
N GLY A 296 -5.83 21.83 -13.23
CA GLY A 296 -6.62 21.80 -14.46
C GLY A 296 -7.82 20.84 -14.42
N TYR A 297 -7.79 19.84 -13.55
CA TYR A 297 -8.88 18.86 -13.34
C TYR A 297 -9.63 19.02 -12.02
N GLY A 298 -9.37 20.07 -11.24
CA GLY A 298 -9.93 20.24 -9.89
C GLY A 298 -9.50 19.16 -8.89
N LYS A 299 -8.36 18.49 -9.13
CA LYS A 299 -7.82 17.40 -8.31
C LYS A 299 -6.64 17.88 -7.47
N SER A 300 -6.53 17.37 -6.25
CA SER A 300 -5.31 17.53 -5.43
C SER A 300 -4.10 16.83 -6.07
N PRO A 301 -2.86 17.23 -5.75
CA PRO A 301 -1.66 16.52 -6.22
C PRO A 301 -1.66 15.02 -5.92
N THR A 302 -2.23 14.59 -4.79
CA THR A 302 -2.40 13.16 -4.44
C THR A 302 -3.36 12.46 -5.39
N GLN A 303 -4.53 13.07 -5.65
CA GLN A 303 -5.52 12.54 -6.59
C GLN A 303 -4.93 12.52 -8.00
N GLU A 304 -4.20 13.56 -8.40
CA GLU A 304 -3.61 13.66 -9.73
C GLU A 304 -2.42 12.71 -9.93
N ALA A 305 -1.55 12.54 -8.94
CA ALA A 305 -0.50 11.54 -8.99
C ALA A 305 -1.10 10.14 -9.12
N SER A 306 -2.11 9.83 -8.30
CA SER A 306 -2.83 8.55 -8.36
C SER A 306 -3.59 8.36 -9.68
N HIS A 307 -4.18 9.44 -10.21
CA HIS A 307 -4.93 9.44 -11.47
C HIS A 307 -4.03 9.32 -12.69
N ASN A 308 -2.91 10.05 -12.77
CA ASN A 308 -1.93 9.93 -13.85
C ASN A 308 -1.28 8.56 -13.85
N ILE A 309 -0.98 8.01 -12.67
CA ILE A 309 -0.54 6.63 -12.55
C ILE A 309 -1.65 5.69 -13.07
N LYS A 310 -2.92 5.86 -12.67
CA LYS A 310 -4.04 5.06 -13.17
C LYS A 310 -4.29 5.21 -14.68
N ASN A 311 -4.16 6.40 -15.27
CA ASN A 311 -4.45 6.69 -16.67
C ASN A 311 -3.31 6.29 -17.60
N PHE A 312 -2.06 6.62 -17.24
CA PHE A 312 -0.87 6.16 -17.95
C PHE A 312 -0.87 4.62 -18.03
N LEU A 313 -1.40 3.97 -16.99
CA LEU A 313 -1.47 2.52 -16.86
C LEU A 313 -2.83 1.91 -17.20
N SER A 314 -3.86 2.69 -17.49
CA SER A 314 -5.14 2.16 -18.01
C SER A 314 -4.96 1.53 -19.40
N LYS A 315 -3.89 1.92 -20.11
CA LYS A 315 -3.40 1.29 -21.33
C LYS A 315 -2.58 0.02 -21.07
N THR A 316 -2.27 -0.31 -19.82
CA THR A 316 -1.36 -1.39 -19.41
C THR A 316 -1.75 -1.99 -18.03
N SER A 317 -2.60 -3.01 -18.03
CA SER A 317 -3.04 -3.92 -16.94
C SER A 317 -2.38 -3.89 -15.54
N PHE A 318 -2.39 -2.77 -14.81
CA PHE A 318 -1.89 -2.67 -13.42
C PHE A 318 -3.00 -2.51 -12.38
N LEU A 319 -2.77 -3.13 -11.21
CA LEU A 319 -3.52 -2.93 -9.97
C LEU A 319 -2.68 -2.11 -8.98
N PHE A 320 -3.29 -1.29 -8.12
CA PHE A 320 -2.55 -0.40 -7.20
C PHE A 320 -2.86 -0.65 -5.73
N PHE A 321 -1.82 -0.66 -4.89
CA PHE A 321 -1.95 -0.43 -3.46
C PHE A 321 -1.56 1.00 -3.10
N VAL A 322 -2.52 1.77 -2.63
CA VAL A 322 -2.25 3.06 -2.00
C VAL A 322 -2.02 2.78 -0.51
N TYR A 323 -0.81 3.03 -0.04
CA TYR A 323 -0.54 3.03 1.40
C TYR A 323 -1.11 4.34 1.92
N LEU A 324 -2.22 4.26 2.65
CA LEU A 324 -2.77 5.40 3.36
C LEU A 324 -1.83 5.72 4.52
N PHE A 325 -1.14 6.84 4.38
CA PHE A 325 -0.26 7.37 5.42
C PHE A 325 -1.10 8.26 6.32
N PHE A 326 -1.15 7.95 7.61
CA PHE A 326 -1.67 8.88 8.61
C PHE A 326 -0.70 10.05 8.69
N ILE A 327 -1.22 11.22 8.34
CA ILE A 327 -0.55 12.52 8.45
C ILE A 327 -1.16 13.21 9.66
#